data_AF-A0A9X5BCI9-F1
#
_entry.id   AF-A0A9X5BCI9-F1
#
_cell.length_a   1.000
_cell.length_b   1.000
_cell.length_c   1.000
_cell.angle_alpha   90.00
_cell.angle_beta   90.00
_cell.angle_gamma   90.00
#
_symmetry.space_group_name_H-M   'P 1'
#
loop_
_entity.id
_entity.type
_entity.pdbx_description
1 polymer ?
#
loop_
_entity_poly.entity_id
_entity_poly.type
_entity_poly.pdbx_seq_one_letter_code
_entity_poly.pdbx_strand_id
1 'polypeptide(L)'
;MKQFSREAEQIMMERFGKDTIISLARTENATLYARYVNAYYENGSFYIITHALSNKIKQIKANPVVAITGEWFTAHGTRYDME
;
A
#
# COMPACT_ATOMS: atom_id res chain seq x y z
N MET A 1 5.92 10.36 15.34
CA MET A 1 5.48 10.50 13.93
C MET A 1 4.95 11.93 13.77
N LYS A 2 5.35 12.67 12.73
CA LYS A 2 4.72 13.97 12.44
C LYS A 2 3.25 13.71 12.13
N GLN A 3 2.37 14.46 12.77
CA GLN A 3 0.95 14.44 12.44
C GLN A 3 0.81 14.83 10.97
N PHE A 4 0.18 13.97 10.17
CA PHE A 4 -0.21 14.29 8.81
C PHE A 4 -1.11 15.53 8.87
N SER A 5 -0.83 16.57 8.08
CA SER A 5 -1.64 17.79 8.15
C SER A 5 -3.04 17.50 7.62
N ARG A 6 -4.04 18.25 8.09
CA ARG A 6 -5.44 18.07 7.63
C ARG A 6 -5.57 18.27 6.12
N GLU A 7 -4.79 19.22 5.59
CA GLU A 7 -4.74 19.52 4.16
C GLU A 7 -4.15 18.35 3.37
N ALA A 8 -3.08 17.73 3.89
CA ALA A 8 -2.48 16.56 3.26
C ALA A 8 -3.45 15.36 3.28
N GLU A 9 -4.13 15.11 4.40
CA GLU A 9 -5.14 14.05 4.50
C GLU A 9 -6.29 14.28 3.50
N GLN A 10 -6.76 15.51 3.37
CA GLN A 10 -7.81 15.85 2.42
C GLN A 10 -7.37 15.57 0.97
N ILE A 11 -6.15 15.98 0.60
CA ILE A 11 -5.59 15.69 -0.74
C ILE A 11 -5.48 14.18 -0.97
N MET A 12 -5.06 13.42 0.05
CA MET A 12 -4.97 11.96 -0.05
C MET A 12 -6.35 11.32 -0.24
N MET A 13 -7.36 11.77 0.49
CA MET A 13 -8.75 11.31 0.32
C MET A 13 -9.32 11.67 -1.06
N GLU A 14 -9.10 12.89 -1.55
CA GLU A 14 -9.57 13.31 -2.88
C GLU A 14 -8.95 12.49 -4.02
N ARG A 15 -7.67 12.13 -3.89
CA ARG A 15 -6.92 11.38 -4.91
C ARG A 15 -7.12 9.88 -4.82
N PHE A 16 -6.98 9.33 -3.62
CA PHE A 16 -6.87 7.89 -3.35
C PHE A 16 -8.04 7.32 -2.54
N GLY A 17 -8.98 8.14 -2.06
CA GLY A 17 -10.23 7.72 -1.39
C GLY A 17 -11.28 7.14 -2.34
N LYS A 18 -10.83 6.47 -3.40
CA LYS A 18 -11.61 5.78 -4.43
C LYS A 18 -10.76 4.66 -5.01
N ASP A 19 -11.37 3.78 -5.79
CA ASP A 19 -10.61 2.70 -6.46
C ASP A 19 -9.51 3.30 -7.35
N THR A 20 -8.27 3.05 -6.96
CA THR A 20 -7.09 3.65 -7.58
C THR A 20 -6.01 2.59 -7.83
N ILE A 21 -5.49 2.58 -9.06
CA ILE A 21 -4.36 1.71 -9.40
C ILE A 21 -3.08 2.33 -8.85
N ILE A 22 -2.39 1.60 -7.97
CA ILE A 22 -1.05 1.96 -7.47
C ILE A 22 -0.06 0.82 -7.74
N SER A 23 1.22 1.14 -7.81
CA SER A 23 2.27 0.12 -7.82
C SER A 23 2.66 -0.23 -6.39
N LEU A 24 2.63 -1.53 -6.08
CA LEU A 24 3.06 -2.12 -4.83
C LEU A 24 4.38 -2.86 -5.06
N ALA A 25 5.42 -2.41 -4.38
CA ALA A 25 6.75 -3.00 -4.41
C ALA A 25 7.08 -3.67 -3.07
N ARG A 26 7.78 -4.80 -3.14
CA ARG A 26 8.33 -5.48 -1.97
C ARG A 26 9.66 -6.15 -2.32
N THR A 27 10.42 -6.53 -1.30
CA THR A 27 11.66 -7.28 -1.46
C THR A 27 11.54 -8.68 -0.85
N GLU A 28 12.11 -9.67 -1.53
CA GLU A 28 12.32 -11.03 -1.02
C GLU A 28 13.69 -11.50 -1.51
N ASN A 29 14.55 -11.93 -0.59
CA ASN A 29 15.92 -12.39 -0.89
C ASN A 29 16.68 -11.44 -1.83
N ALA A 30 16.66 -10.13 -1.51
CA ALA A 30 17.24 -9.05 -2.31
C ALA A 30 16.66 -8.85 -3.72
N THR A 31 15.59 -9.56 -4.09
CA THR A 31 14.86 -9.40 -5.35
C THR A 31 13.65 -8.49 -5.15
N LEU A 32 13.50 -7.47 -6.00
CA LEU A 32 12.37 -6.55 -5.98
C LEU A 32 11.20 -7.12 -6.81
N TYR A 33 10.01 -7.17 -6.22
CA TYR A 33 8.78 -7.53 -6.92
C TYR A 33 7.83 -6.33 -6.90
N ALA A 34 7.62 -5.73 -8.06
CA ALA A 34 6.64 -4.66 -8.27
C ALA A 34 5.42 -5.19 -9.03
N ARG A 35 4.23 -4.73 -8.66
CA ARG A 35 2.98 -5.07 -9.35
C ARG A 35 1.95 -3.98 -9.18
N TYR A 36 1.03 -3.86 -10.14
CA TYR A 36 -0.15 -3.01 -9.97
C TYR A 36 -1.19 -3.68 -9.07
N VAL A 37 -1.83 -2.89 -8.23
CA VAL A 37 -2.96 -3.28 -7.38
C VAL A 37 -4.01 -2.17 -7.38
N ASN A 38 -5.26 -2.56 -7.22
CA ASN A 38 -6.33 -1.65 -6.86
C ASN A 38 -6.25 -1.38 -5.35
N ALA A 39 -6.29 -0.11 -4.99
CA ALA A 39 -6.16 0.37 -3.63
C ALA A 39 -7.20 1.46 -3.34
N TYR A 40 -7.57 1.54 -2.07
CA TYR A 40 -8.41 2.58 -1.49
C TYR A 40 -7.67 3.17 -0.28
N TYR A 41 -7.66 4.49 -0.14
CA TYR A 41 -7.04 5.17 1.00
C TYR A 41 -8.09 5.70 1.97
N GLU A 42 -7.88 5.45 3.26
CA GLU A 42 -8.67 6.03 4.34
C GLU A 42 -7.88 6.03 5.65
N ASN A 43 -8.02 7.07 6.47
CA ASN A 43 -7.45 7.17 7.81
C ASN A 43 -5.94 6.83 7.86
N GLY A 44 -5.15 7.38 6.94
CA GLY A 44 -3.71 7.13 6.88
C GLY A 44 -3.29 5.75 6.36
N SER A 45 -4.21 4.91 5.88
CA SER A 45 -3.93 3.53 5.45
C SER A 45 -4.40 3.27 4.02
N PHE A 46 -3.66 2.41 3.31
CA PHE A 46 -4.05 1.88 2.01
C PHE A 46 -4.60 0.46 2.15
N TYR A 47 -5.83 0.30 1.69
CA TYR A 47 -6.60 -0.93 1.68
C TYR A 47 -6.51 -1.58 0.31
N ILE A 48 -6.09 -2.85 0.26
CA ILE A 48 -5.90 -3.60 -0.99
C ILE A 48 -6.60 -4.94 -0.86
N ILE A 49 -7.62 -5.17 -1.69
CA ILE A 49 -8.30 -6.46 -1.76
C ILE A 49 -7.42 -7.45 -2.51
N THR A 50 -7.29 -8.67 -1.98
CA THR A 50 -6.54 -9.71 -2.67
C THR A 50 -6.87 -11.11 -2.21
N HIS A 51 -6.55 -12.08 -3.06
CA HIS A 51 -6.71 -13.48 -2.74
C HIS A 51 -5.74 -13.91 -1.62
N ALA A 52 -6.29 -14.41 -0.51
CA ALA A 52 -5.56 -14.81 0.69
C ALA A 52 -4.48 -15.87 0.40
N LEU A 53 -4.67 -16.73 -0.59
CA LEU A 53 -3.71 -17.79 -0.95
C LEU A 53 -2.72 -17.37 -2.06
N SER A 54 -2.78 -16.13 -2.53
CA SER A 54 -1.86 -15.66 -3.56
C SER A 54 -0.42 -15.71 -3.07
N ASN A 55 0.52 -15.92 -3.99
CA ASN A 55 1.96 -15.86 -3.69
C ASN A 55 2.34 -14.53 -2.99
N LYS A 56 1.61 -13.44 -3.30
CA LYS A 56 1.72 -12.17 -2.57
C LYS A 56 1.58 -12.34 -1.06
N ILE A 57 0.55 -13.03 -0.57
CA ILE A 57 0.30 -13.17 0.87
C ILE A 57 1.36 -14.04 1.53
N LYS A 58 1.64 -15.20 0.94
CA LYS A 58 2.66 -16.13 1.43
C LYS A 58 3.99 -15.43 1.63
N GLN A 59 4.36 -14.63 0.64
CA GLN A 59 5.62 -13.96 0.70
C GLN A 59 5.62 -12.71 1.62
N ILE A 60 4.52 -11.96 1.75
CA ILE A 60 4.49 -10.79 2.66
C ILE A 60 4.50 -11.22 4.14
N LYS A 61 4.02 -12.42 4.47
CA LYS A 61 4.19 -12.99 5.82
C LYS A 61 5.66 -13.07 6.25
N ALA A 62 6.59 -13.23 5.32
CA ALA A 62 8.03 -13.28 5.63
C ALA A 62 8.67 -11.90 5.80
N ASN A 63 8.16 -10.87 5.10
CA ASN A 63 8.63 -9.49 5.21
C ASN A 63 7.45 -8.53 4.98
N PRO A 64 6.89 -7.93 6.04
CA PRO A 64 5.71 -7.08 5.94
C PRO A 64 6.00 -5.69 5.40
N VAL A 65 7.27 -5.31 5.22
CA VAL A 65 7.66 -4.01 4.68
C VAL A 65 7.36 -3.95 3.19
N VAL A 66 6.60 -2.95 2.80
CA VAL A 66 6.22 -2.67 1.42
C VAL A 66 6.46 -1.21 1.08
N ALA A 67 6.66 -0.93 -0.19
CA ALA A 67 6.65 0.41 -0.74
C ALA A 67 5.49 0.53 -1.73
N ILE A 68 4.86 1.70 -1.78
CA ILE A 68 3.85 2.03 -2.77
C ILE A 68 4.23 3.29 -3.53
N THR A 69 3.82 3.34 -4.79
CA THR A 69 3.91 4.54 -5.61
C THR A 69 2.63 4.72 -6.44
N GLY A 70 2.10 5.93 -6.44
CA GLY A 70 0.92 6.33 -7.21
C GLY A 70 1.02 7.81 -7.56
N GLU A 71 0.98 8.14 -8.85
CA GLU A 71 1.13 9.51 -9.34
C GLU A 71 2.39 10.22 -8.76
N TRP A 72 2.22 11.19 -7.86
CA TRP A 72 3.26 12.01 -7.22
C TRP A 72 3.53 11.56 -5.77
N PHE A 73 2.91 10.47 -5.35
CA PHE A 73 2.97 9.96 -3.99
C PHE A 73 3.82 8.69 -3.93
N THR A 74 4.74 8.65 -2.96
CA THR A 74 5.48 7.44 -2.59
C THR A 74 5.43 7.28 -1.08
N ALA A 75 5.30 6.04 -0.62
CA ALA A 75 5.33 5.75 0.81
C ALA A 75 5.90 4.35 1.08
N HIS A 76 6.45 4.21 2.29
CA HIS A 76 6.76 2.91 2.86
C HIS A 76 5.72 2.60 3.94
N GLY A 77 5.35 1.34 4.04
CA GLY A 77 4.36 0.88 5.01
C GLY A 77 4.64 -0.53 5.48
N THR A 78 3.97 -0.89 6.56
CA THR A 78 3.91 -2.28 7.04
C THR A 78 2.54 -2.83 6.66
N ARG A 79 2.50 -3.97 5.98
CA ARG A 79 1.25 -4.64 5.62
C ARG A 79 0.70 -5.40 6.83
N TYR A 80 -0.59 -5.24 7.10
CA TYR A 80 -1.36 -6.02 8.04
C TYR A 80 -2.44 -6.82 7.28
N ASP A 81 -2.71 -8.03 7.75
CA ASP A 81 -3.89 -8.79 7.35
C ASP A 81 -5.07 -8.28 8.18
N MET A 82 -6.20 -8.00 7.54
CA MET A 82 -7.47 -7.83 8.26
C MET A 82 -8.18 -9.19 8.28
N GLU A 83 -8.64 -9.57 9.46
CA GLU A 83 -9.47 -10.75 9.70
C GLU A 83 -10.93 -10.53 9.28
#